data_AF-A0A416XRE4-F1
#
_entry.id   AF-A0A416XRE4-F1
#
_cell.length_a   1.000
_cell.length_b   1.000
_cell.length_c   1.000
_cell.angle_alpha   90.00
_cell.angle_beta   90.00
_cell.angle_gamma   90.00
#
_symmetry.space_group_name_H-M   'P 1'
#
loop_
_entity.id
_entity.type
_entity.pdbx_description
1 polymer ?
#
loop_
_entity_poly.entity_id
_entity_poly.type
_entity_poly.pdbx_seq_one_letter_code
_entity_poly.pdbx_strand_id
1 'polypeptide(L)'
;MSDRIALVIGNSNYQYVEPLKNPKNDANDITAVLQKLNFDVTTLLDASLTDIQGAVNTFLKDLDEHAVGLLFYAGHGMQIEGKNYIIPIDLQMTSEAKTKVSCYSLDVFLEGVSAYNAKTIICILDACRNNPFAMGRGFSTGFTAISNPPKGTIIAYSTSADCGASDGLGSNGLYTQVLKDAMTIPNLKIEEMFKYVRNEVSSISSSTYGEEQLSWEYSSLVGDFYFSVEPYPVNYQYSDEEIFEYISEKRKVYSDKNLDIYDIECMPYVDAYNQYHIPVIPLLRAYSRIDYKNKGFQFSDPTIDQLNYNYISSWGFRQKHGRWYYKDNYVEMGDLLPLSEELAPKDPEEGRALKIKASLDDELYGGRLMFRVSSNIPNGTPILLTLKGINYQAQCKAFSENGTFESEWFSDHGNDLKAGFYTLQISCPVYNVLPDEVKDVFGERNRNIYGPGVKFDPISGNYICIAYGIVIHFNTAEIIDLQQSISDLL
;
A
#
# COMPACT_ATOMS: atom_id res chain seq x y z
N MET A 1 -4.53 3.81 5.17
CA MET A 1 -4.54 2.67 6.11
C MET A 1 -3.73 1.57 5.47
N SER A 2 -3.05 0.73 6.26
CA SER A 2 -2.25 -0.38 5.72
C SER A 2 -3.18 -1.53 5.31
N ASP A 3 -3.00 -2.09 4.12
CA ASP A 3 -3.76 -3.25 3.62
C ASP A 3 -3.34 -4.57 4.29
N ARG A 4 -2.38 -4.52 5.22
CA ARG A 4 -1.84 -5.67 5.96
C ARG A 4 -1.78 -5.33 7.44
N ILE A 5 -2.62 -5.98 8.25
CA ILE A 5 -2.67 -5.79 9.70
C ILE A 5 -2.35 -7.09 10.42
N ALA A 6 -1.64 -6.99 11.54
CA ALA A 6 -1.29 -8.14 12.36
C ALA A 6 -1.53 -7.88 13.85
N LEU A 7 -2.05 -8.90 14.53
CA LEU A 7 -2.10 -8.99 15.99
C LEU A 7 -1.16 -10.11 16.42
N VAL A 8 -0.15 -9.76 17.21
CA VAL A 8 0.89 -10.68 17.68
C VAL A 8 0.81 -10.76 19.20
N ILE A 9 0.59 -11.94 19.75
CA ILE A 9 0.41 -12.15 21.20
C ILE A 9 1.44 -13.17 21.69
N GLY A 10 2.22 -12.82 22.71
CA GLY A 10 3.20 -13.69 23.35
C GLY A 10 3.03 -13.73 24.86
N ASN A 11 2.55 -14.84 25.41
CA ASN A 11 2.30 -15.00 26.85
C ASN A 11 3.33 -15.95 27.48
N SER A 12 4.17 -15.41 28.37
CA SER A 12 5.25 -16.13 29.05
C SER A 12 5.06 -16.20 30.55
N ASN A 13 4.80 -15.07 31.22
CA ASN A 13 4.78 -14.97 32.68
C ASN A 13 3.38 -15.19 33.25
N TYR A 14 2.91 -16.43 33.16
CA TYR A 14 1.64 -16.82 33.75
C TYR A 14 1.66 -16.73 35.29
N GLN A 15 0.59 -16.20 35.88
CA GLN A 15 0.50 -15.96 37.32
C GLN A 15 0.20 -17.22 38.13
N TYR A 16 -0.62 -18.11 37.58
CA TYR A 16 -1.17 -19.27 38.29
C TYR A 16 -0.78 -20.61 37.67
N VAL A 17 0.00 -20.57 36.59
CA VAL A 17 0.38 -21.75 35.81
C VAL A 17 1.84 -21.66 35.41
N GLU A 18 2.43 -22.77 34.96
CA GLU A 18 3.86 -22.81 34.66
C GLU A 18 4.24 -21.76 33.60
N PRO A 19 5.20 -20.86 33.89
CA PRO A 19 5.68 -19.88 32.93
C PRO A 19 6.39 -20.52 31.74
N LEU A 20 6.29 -19.89 30.58
CA LEU A 20 6.95 -20.30 29.34
C LEU A 20 8.11 -19.35 29.01
N LYS A 21 9.26 -19.90 28.63
CA LYS A 21 10.48 -19.11 28.39
C LYS A 21 10.45 -18.31 27.08
N ASN A 22 9.92 -18.90 26.02
CA ASN A 22 10.10 -18.43 24.65
C ASN A 22 9.01 -17.49 24.09
N PRO A 23 7.72 -17.58 24.47
CA PRO A 23 6.65 -16.85 23.79
C PRO A 23 6.83 -15.34 23.61
N LYS A 24 7.43 -14.65 24.59
CA LYS A 24 7.79 -13.25 24.44
C LYS A 24 8.81 -12.99 23.34
N ASN A 25 9.85 -13.81 23.28
CA ASN A 25 10.90 -13.67 22.26
C ASN A 25 10.32 -14.01 20.89
N ASP A 26 9.50 -15.05 20.81
CA ASP A 26 8.78 -15.45 19.60
C ASP A 26 7.92 -14.29 19.07
N ALA A 27 7.10 -13.69 19.94
CA ALA A 27 6.26 -12.54 19.57
C ALA A 27 7.06 -11.30 19.14
N ASN A 28 8.17 -10.99 19.82
CA ASN A 28 9.03 -9.87 19.44
C ASN A 28 9.68 -10.07 18.06
N ASP A 29 10.19 -11.28 17.80
CA ASP A 29 10.85 -11.59 16.52
C ASP A 29 9.86 -11.62 15.35
N ILE A 30 8.67 -12.19 15.56
CA ILE A 30 7.59 -12.16 14.56
C ILE A 30 7.11 -10.73 14.30
N THR A 31 6.99 -9.92 15.36
CA THR A 31 6.67 -8.48 15.21
C THR A 31 7.70 -7.79 14.31
N ALA A 32 8.99 -7.98 14.57
CA ALA A 32 10.06 -7.35 13.81
C ALA A 32 10.07 -7.79 12.34
N VAL A 33 9.82 -9.08 12.05
CA VAL A 33 9.76 -9.60 10.68
C VAL A 33 8.52 -9.09 9.95
N LEU A 34 7.34 -9.11 10.58
CA LEU A 34 6.11 -8.62 9.96
C LEU A 34 6.18 -7.12 9.66
N GLN A 35 6.77 -6.31 10.53
CA GLN A 35 7.02 -4.88 10.28
C GLN A 35 7.92 -4.67 9.06
N LYS A 36 8.99 -5.46 8.90
CA LYS A 36 9.84 -5.43 7.69
C LYS A 36 9.08 -5.83 6.42
N LEU A 37 8.04 -6.64 6.56
CA LEU A 37 7.17 -7.10 5.48
C LEU A 37 5.92 -6.21 5.29
N ASN A 38 5.99 -4.97 5.81
CA ASN A 38 4.97 -3.93 5.67
C ASN A 38 3.61 -4.26 6.29
N PHE A 39 3.58 -5.05 7.37
CA PHE A 39 2.39 -5.16 8.22
C PHE A 39 2.34 -4.01 9.22
N ASP A 40 1.14 -3.52 9.49
CA ASP A 40 0.84 -2.73 10.69
C ASP A 40 0.58 -3.69 11.85
N VAL A 41 1.46 -3.70 12.85
CA VAL A 41 1.53 -4.75 13.87
C VAL A 41 1.16 -4.21 15.24
N THR A 42 0.12 -4.80 15.85
CA THR A 42 -0.19 -4.65 17.28
C THR A 42 0.39 -5.82 18.05
N THR A 43 1.30 -5.55 18.98
CA THR A 43 1.97 -6.60 19.79
C THR A 43 1.53 -6.54 21.24
N LEU A 44 1.09 -7.68 21.77
CA LEU A 44 0.78 -7.88 23.19
C LEU A 44 1.74 -8.89 23.81
N LEU A 45 2.34 -8.54 24.95
CA LEU A 45 3.21 -9.42 25.73
C LEU A 45 2.63 -9.61 27.12
N ASP A 46 2.56 -10.85 27.60
CA ASP A 46 1.93 -11.20 28.89
C ASP A 46 0.55 -10.57 29.09
N ALA A 47 -0.35 -10.82 28.13
CA ALA A 47 -1.65 -10.19 28.06
C ALA A 47 -2.67 -10.83 29.02
N SER A 48 -3.43 -9.98 29.72
CA SER A 48 -4.64 -10.40 30.44
C SER A 48 -5.80 -10.68 29.48
N LEU A 49 -6.89 -11.28 29.97
CA LEU A 49 -8.08 -11.50 29.15
C LEU A 49 -8.62 -10.18 28.57
N THR A 50 -8.59 -9.12 29.39
CA THR A 50 -9.09 -7.80 29.01
C THR A 50 -8.26 -7.19 27.88
N ASP A 51 -6.93 -7.34 27.95
CA ASP A 51 -6.02 -6.85 26.91
C ASP A 51 -6.26 -7.58 25.58
N ILE A 52 -6.39 -8.91 25.63
CA ILE A 52 -6.66 -9.74 24.45
C ILE A 52 -7.99 -9.33 23.82
N GLN A 53 -9.06 -9.20 24.61
CA GLN A 53 -10.37 -8.80 24.10
C GLN A 53 -10.33 -7.39 23.47
N GLY A 54 -9.66 -6.44 24.10
CA GLY A 54 -9.51 -5.07 23.58
C GLY A 54 -8.75 -5.03 22.26
N ALA A 55 -7.63 -5.74 22.17
CA ALA A 55 -6.83 -5.80 20.95
C ALA A 55 -7.55 -6.53 19.82
N VAL A 56 -8.24 -7.64 20.10
CA VAL A 56 -9.03 -8.34 19.08
C VAL A 56 -10.18 -7.46 18.57
N ASN A 57 -10.89 -6.74 19.46
CA ASN A 57 -11.94 -5.81 19.02
C ASN A 57 -11.39 -4.71 18.11
N THR A 58 -10.20 -4.20 18.41
CA THR A 58 -9.51 -3.19 17.58
C THR A 58 -9.11 -3.80 16.24
N PHE A 59 -8.46 -4.97 16.26
CA PHE A 59 -8.07 -5.72 15.07
C PHE A 59 -9.26 -6.01 14.15
N LEU A 60 -10.39 -6.48 14.69
CA LEU A 60 -11.61 -6.75 13.92
C LEU A 60 -12.25 -5.48 13.36
N LYS A 61 -12.11 -4.33 14.03
CA LYS A 61 -12.61 -3.05 13.54
C LYS A 61 -11.77 -2.52 12.38
N ASP A 62 -10.46 -2.74 12.43
CA ASP A 62 -9.52 -2.29 11.42
C ASP A 62 -9.45 -3.26 10.22
N LEU A 63 -10.01 -4.47 10.37
CA LEU A 63 -10.16 -5.46 9.32
C LEU A 63 -11.26 -5.04 8.33
N ASP A 64 -10.89 -4.32 7.26
CA ASP A 64 -11.80 -3.98 6.16
C ASP A 64 -11.91 -5.10 5.10
N GLU A 65 -12.72 -4.89 4.05
CA GLU A 65 -12.93 -5.88 2.98
C GLU A 65 -11.72 -6.09 2.04
N HIS A 66 -10.64 -5.34 2.22
CA HIS A 66 -9.43 -5.39 1.40
C HIS A 66 -8.17 -5.75 2.21
N ALA A 67 -8.27 -5.77 3.54
CA ALA A 67 -7.18 -6.09 4.44
C ALA A 67 -6.81 -7.59 4.45
N VAL A 68 -5.51 -7.83 4.59
CA VAL A 68 -4.96 -9.11 5.05
C VAL A 68 -4.86 -9.04 6.57
N GLY A 69 -5.54 -9.97 7.26
CA GLY A 69 -5.47 -10.08 8.71
C GLY A 69 -4.57 -11.23 9.14
N LEU A 70 -3.59 -10.95 10.00
CA LEU A 70 -2.74 -11.99 10.61
C LEU A 70 -2.89 -12.00 12.14
N LEU A 71 -3.17 -13.17 12.70
CA LEU A 71 -3.06 -13.45 14.13
C LEU A 71 -1.87 -14.39 14.36
N PHE A 72 -0.91 -13.98 15.17
CA PHE A 72 0.13 -14.85 15.71
C PHE A 72 -0.07 -14.97 17.22
N TYR A 73 -0.09 -16.20 17.73
CA TYR A 73 -0.15 -16.47 19.17
C TYR A 73 0.93 -17.47 19.58
N ALA A 74 1.75 -17.07 20.55
CA ALA A 74 2.66 -17.97 21.26
C ALA A 74 2.28 -18.02 22.75
N GLY A 75 2.16 -19.23 23.31
CA GLY A 75 1.81 -19.42 24.72
C GLY A 75 1.09 -20.74 25.00
N HIS A 76 0.46 -20.86 26.17
CA HIS A 76 -0.43 -21.98 26.50
C HIS A 76 -1.72 -21.91 25.70
N GLY A 77 -2.17 -23.05 25.17
CA GLY A 77 -3.49 -23.21 24.54
C GLY A 77 -4.27 -24.32 25.22
N MET A 78 -5.60 -24.25 25.22
CA MET A 78 -6.44 -25.35 25.69
C MET A 78 -7.64 -25.61 24.79
N GLN A 79 -8.14 -26.84 24.84
CA GLN A 79 -9.37 -27.25 24.21
C GLN A 79 -10.41 -27.59 25.28
N ILE A 80 -11.62 -27.08 25.11
CA ILE A 80 -12.78 -27.47 25.91
C ILE A 80 -13.96 -27.72 24.97
N GLU A 81 -14.54 -28.92 25.03
CA GLU A 81 -15.70 -29.32 24.20
C GLU A 81 -15.52 -29.06 22.70
N GLY A 82 -14.33 -29.35 22.16
CA GLY A 82 -14.09 -29.13 20.73
C GLY A 82 -13.63 -27.72 20.35
N LYS A 83 -13.67 -26.75 21.27
CA LYS A 83 -13.31 -25.35 21.01
C LYS A 83 -11.93 -24.98 21.53
N ASN A 84 -11.26 -24.09 20.81
CA ASN A 84 -9.90 -23.66 21.10
C ASN A 84 -9.87 -22.36 21.89
N TYR A 85 -9.01 -22.29 22.91
CA TYR A 85 -8.90 -21.13 23.80
C TYR A 85 -7.45 -20.69 23.98
N ILE A 86 -7.22 -19.39 23.74
CA ILE A 86 -6.01 -18.67 24.13
C ILE A 86 -6.05 -18.46 25.65
N ILE A 87 -4.94 -18.76 26.31
CA ILE A 87 -4.81 -18.65 27.77
C ILE A 87 -4.18 -17.31 28.16
N PRO A 88 -4.91 -16.44 28.87
CA PRO A 88 -4.37 -15.22 29.43
C PRO A 88 -3.41 -15.49 30.60
N ILE A 89 -2.51 -14.54 30.90
CA ILE A 89 -1.56 -14.70 32.01
C ILE A 89 -2.22 -14.70 33.39
N ASP A 90 -3.42 -14.12 33.51
CA ASP A 90 -4.17 -13.93 34.75
C ASP A 90 -5.23 -15.01 35.00
N LEU A 91 -5.26 -16.09 34.17
CA LEU A 91 -6.23 -17.17 34.31
C LEU A 91 -6.12 -17.88 35.66
N GLN A 92 -7.17 -17.78 36.48
CA GLN A 92 -7.36 -18.61 37.67
C GLN A 92 -8.27 -19.80 37.38
N MET A 93 -7.69 -21.00 37.35
CA MET A 93 -8.45 -22.23 37.15
C MET A 93 -9.28 -22.58 38.39
N THR A 94 -10.60 -22.64 38.23
CA THR A 94 -11.53 -23.00 39.33
C THR A 94 -12.49 -24.11 38.91
N SER A 95 -13.31 -23.88 37.89
CA SER A 95 -14.20 -24.88 37.28
C SER A 95 -14.24 -24.71 35.78
N GLU A 96 -14.58 -25.77 35.04
CA GLU A 96 -14.63 -25.73 33.56
C GLU A 96 -15.46 -24.57 33.01
N ALA A 97 -16.66 -24.34 33.56
CA ALA A 97 -17.53 -23.24 33.15
C ALA A 97 -16.90 -21.85 33.41
N LYS A 98 -16.18 -21.69 34.52
CA LYS A 98 -15.48 -20.44 34.85
C LYS A 98 -14.23 -20.25 33.97
N THR A 99 -13.53 -21.33 33.65
CA THR A 99 -12.39 -21.31 32.73
C THR A 99 -12.83 -20.88 31.33
N LYS A 100 -13.95 -21.40 30.80
CA LYS A 100 -14.48 -21.00 29.48
C LYS A 100 -14.67 -19.49 29.36
N VAL A 101 -15.19 -18.84 30.40
CA VAL A 101 -15.42 -17.38 30.41
C VAL A 101 -14.19 -16.55 30.79
N SER A 102 -13.14 -17.20 31.29
CA SER A 102 -11.87 -16.55 31.71
C SER A 102 -10.76 -16.73 30.67
N CYS A 103 -11.07 -17.32 29.51
CA CYS A 103 -10.17 -17.49 28.39
C CYS A 103 -10.76 -16.82 27.13
N TYR A 104 -9.92 -16.62 26.12
CA TYR A 104 -10.38 -16.08 24.85
C TYR A 104 -10.57 -17.20 23.82
N SER A 105 -11.77 -17.32 23.24
CA SER A 105 -12.09 -18.37 22.27
C SER A 105 -11.62 -18.01 20.87
N LEU A 106 -10.78 -18.88 20.27
CA LEU A 106 -10.35 -18.76 18.87
C LEU A 106 -11.52 -18.92 17.90
N ASP A 107 -12.51 -19.75 18.24
CA ASP A 107 -13.74 -19.89 17.46
C ASP A 107 -14.49 -18.55 17.37
N VAL A 108 -14.59 -17.80 18.47
CA VAL A 108 -15.20 -16.46 18.48
C VAL A 108 -14.41 -15.48 17.61
N PHE A 109 -13.08 -15.55 17.61
CA PHE A 109 -12.25 -14.76 16.70
C PHE A 109 -12.55 -15.11 15.23
N LEU A 110 -12.54 -16.40 14.89
CA LEU A 110 -12.80 -16.84 13.52
C LEU A 110 -14.22 -16.50 13.05
N GLU A 111 -15.22 -16.61 13.92
CA GLU A 111 -16.58 -16.14 13.66
C GLU A 111 -16.60 -14.62 13.41
N GLY A 112 -15.92 -13.84 14.26
CA GLY A 112 -15.82 -12.39 14.10
C GLY A 112 -15.17 -12.00 12.77
N VAL A 113 -14.08 -12.67 12.39
CA VAL A 113 -13.40 -12.47 11.11
C VAL A 113 -14.27 -12.91 9.92
N SER A 114 -15.06 -13.99 10.05
CA SER A 114 -15.94 -14.50 8.99
C SER A 114 -17.07 -13.55 8.59
N ALA A 115 -17.42 -12.61 9.48
CA ALA A 115 -18.41 -11.57 9.19
C ALA A 115 -17.89 -10.54 8.18
N TYR A 116 -16.59 -10.50 7.90
CA TYR A 116 -15.95 -9.59 6.97
C TYR A 116 -15.60 -10.30 5.66
N ASN A 117 -15.72 -9.60 4.53
CA ASN A 117 -15.34 -10.10 3.20
C ASN A 117 -13.82 -10.10 2.97
N ALA A 118 -13.01 -10.07 4.04
CA ALA A 118 -11.56 -10.14 3.95
C ALA A 118 -11.16 -11.40 3.16
N LYS A 119 -10.28 -11.24 2.17
CA LYS A 119 -9.92 -12.35 1.27
C LYS A 119 -8.89 -13.29 1.87
N THR A 120 -8.12 -12.85 2.87
CA THR A 120 -6.99 -13.60 3.40
C THR A 120 -6.82 -13.36 4.90
N ILE A 121 -7.02 -14.43 5.67
CA ILE A 121 -6.88 -14.47 7.12
C ILE A 121 -5.86 -15.54 7.46
N ILE A 122 -4.84 -15.15 8.22
CA ILE A 122 -3.71 -16.01 8.55
C ILE A 122 -3.67 -16.15 10.07
N CYS A 123 -3.85 -17.36 10.58
CA CYS A 123 -3.76 -17.63 12.02
C CYS A 123 -2.60 -18.60 12.25
N ILE A 124 -1.61 -18.17 13.03
CA ILE A 124 -0.41 -18.95 13.34
C ILE A 124 -0.38 -19.17 14.85
N LEU A 125 -0.45 -20.43 15.25
CA LEU A 125 -0.55 -20.83 16.64
C LEU A 125 0.70 -21.61 17.05
N ASP A 126 1.62 -20.92 17.72
CA ASP A 126 2.81 -21.51 18.34
C ASP A 126 2.55 -21.83 19.82
N ALA A 127 1.66 -22.80 20.03
CA ALA A 127 1.27 -23.24 21.36
C ALA A 127 1.41 -24.75 21.47
N CYS A 128 1.97 -25.20 22.60
CA CYS A 128 2.02 -26.62 22.92
C CYS A 128 0.60 -27.20 22.92
N ARG A 129 0.45 -28.35 22.26
CA ARG A 129 -0.79 -29.13 22.34
C ARG A 129 -0.87 -30.01 23.61
N ASN A 130 0.10 -29.88 24.52
CA ASN A 130 0.07 -30.51 25.83
C ASN A 130 -0.43 -29.52 26.89
N ASN A 131 -1.51 -29.90 27.57
CA ASN A 131 -2.17 -29.09 28.58
C ASN A 131 -1.45 -29.23 29.95
N PRO A 132 -0.94 -28.15 30.56
CA PRO A 132 -0.40 -28.20 31.93
C PRO A 132 -1.44 -28.62 32.99
N PHE A 133 -2.72 -28.61 32.63
CA PHE A 133 -3.88 -28.82 33.50
C PHE A 133 -4.60 -30.16 33.27
N ALA A 134 -3.98 -31.11 32.58
CA ALA A 134 -4.58 -32.42 32.25
C ALA A 134 -4.90 -33.33 33.47
N MET A 135 -4.66 -32.89 34.71
CA MET A 135 -4.96 -33.68 35.93
C MET A 135 -6.46 -33.68 36.35
N GLY A 136 -7.34 -32.91 35.69
CA GLY A 136 -8.78 -32.89 35.95
C GLY A 136 -9.58 -33.64 34.88
N ARG A 137 -10.34 -34.68 35.27
CA ARG A 137 -11.21 -35.46 34.35
C ARG A 137 -12.21 -34.54 33.63
N GLY A 138 -11.97 -34.21 32.36
CA GLY A 138 -12.89 -33.42 31.53
C GLY A 138 -12.23 -32.51 30.49
N PHE A 139 -10.95 -32.16 30.65
CA PHE A 139 -10.22 -31.30 29.71
C PHE A 139 -9.38 -32.15 28.72
N SER A 140 -9.48 -31.87 27.43
CA SER A 140 -8.62 -32.48 26.40
C SER A 140 -7.34 -31.65 26.18
N THR A 141 -6.36 -32.24 25.50
CA THR A 141 -4.99 -31.73 25.34
C THR A 141 -4.90 -30.64 24.26
N GLY A 142 -4.39 -29.45 24.63
CA GLY A 142 -3.91 -28.46 23.65
C GLY A 142 -4.96 -27.78 22.79
N PHE A 143 -4.55 -27.11 21.71
CA PHE A 143 -5.49 -26.78 20.63
C PHE A 143 -5.93 -28.06 19.91
N THR A 144 -7.11 -28.05 19.31
CA THR A 144 -7.60 -29.06 18.38
C THR A 144 -7.60 -28.54 16.95
N ALA A 145 -7.62 -29.45 15.98
CA ALA A 145 -7.73 -29.07 14.59
C ALA A 145 -9.13 -28.48 14.30
N ILE A 146 -9.16 -27.23 13.81
CA ILE A 146 -10.39 -26.57 13.38
C ILE A 146 -10.78 -27.15 12.02
N SER A 147 -11.94 -27.82 11.96
CA SER A 147 -12.36 -28.63 10.82
C SER A 147 -13.01 -27.83 9.68
N ASN A 148 -13.57 -26.65 9.96
CA ASN A 148 -14.23 -25.76 8.99
C ASN A 148 -13.91 -24.28 9.28
N PRO A 149 -12.69 -23.79 8.98
CA PRO A 149 -12.42 -22.37 9.08
C PRO A 149 -13.14 -21.58 7.99
N PRO A 150 -13.35 -20.26 8.21
CA PRO A 150 -13.99 -19.38 7.23
C PRO A 150 -13.27 -19.41 5.87
N LYS A 151 -13.98 -19.13 4.78
CA LYS A 151 -13.39 -19.03 3.44
C LYS A 151 -12.28 -17.98 3.42
N GLY A 152 -11.16 -18.27 2.76
CA GLY A 152 -10.02 -17.35 2.71
C GLY A 152 -9.15 -17.37 3.98
N THR A 153 -9.23 -18.44 4.79
CA THR A 153 -8.45 -18.57 6.02
C THR A 153 -7.40 -19.66 5.90
N ILE A 154 -6.20 -19.41 6.42
CA ILE A 154 -5.20 -20.45 6.70
C ILE A 154 -4.89 -20.45 8.19
N ILE A 155 -4.90 -21.63 8.80
CA ILE A 155 -4.58 -21.83 10.22
C ILE A 155 -3.39 -22.79 10.29
N ALA A 156 -2.26 -22.31 10.79
CA ALA A 156 -1.03 -23.07 10.98
C ALA A 156 -0.77 -23.31 12.46
N TYR A 157 -0.34 -24.53 12.79
CA TYR A 157 -0.02 -25.00 14.13
C TYR A 157 1.43 -25.44 14.18
N SER A 158 2.15 -25.08 15.25
CA SER A 158 3.58 -25.42 15.39
C SER A 158 3.86 -26.91 15.60
N THR A 159 2.85 -27.71 15.95
CA THR A 159 2.97 -29.17 16.18
C THR A 159 1.67 -29.93 15.88
N SER A 160 1.78 -31.24 15.61
CA SER A 160 0.67 -32.16 15.39
C SER A 160 -0.08 -32.46 16.68
N ALA A 161 -1.26 -33.08 16.57
CA ALA A 161 -2.00 -33.55 17.74
C ALA A 161 -1.10 -34.47 18.59
N ASP A 162 -1.07 -34.23 19.90
CA ASP A 162 -0.39 -35.08 20.89
C ASP A 162 1.15 -35.03 20.92
N CYS A 163 1.79 -34.12 20.16
CA CYS A 163 3.25 -33.91 20.18
C CYS A 163 3.63 -32.57 20.85
N GLY A 164 4.72 -32.54 21.61
CA GLY A 164 5.29 -31.31 22.18
C GLY A 164 5.99 -30.45 21.12
N ALA A 165 6.20 -29.17 21.42
CA ALA A 165 7.05 -28.27 20.62
C ALA A 165 8.44 -28.17 21.27
N SER A 166 9.51 -28.17 20.49
CA SER A 166 10.88 -28.04 20.99
C SER A 166 11.28 -26.58 21.24
N ASP A 167 12.04 -26.35 22.31
CA ASP A 167 12.46 -25.02 22.79
C ASP A 167 13.41 -24.26 21.82
N GLY A 168 13.89 -24.89 20.74
CA GLY A 168 14.77 -24.28 19.75
C GLY A 168 16.24 -24.17 20.19
N LEU A 169 17.12 -23.76 19.26
CA LEU A 169 18.57 -23.64 19.50
C LEU A 169 18.98 -22.25 20.03
N GLY A 170 18.03 -21.30 20.11
CA GLY A 170 18.25 -19.90 20.45
C GLY A 170 17.29 -19.37 21.50
N SER A 171 16.84 -18.12 21.36
CA SER A 171 15.87 -17.48 22.27
C SER A 171 14.40 -17.82 21.97
N ASN A 172 14.14 -18.51 20.85
CA ASN A 172 12.82 -18.73 20.27
C ASN A 172 12.50 -20.22 20.23
N GLY A 173 11.20 -20.56 20.23
CA GLY A 173 10.75 -21.90 19.89
C GLY A 173 11.21 -22.32 18.48
N LEU A 174 11.46 -23.61 18.27
CA LEU A 174 12.00 -24.12 17.00
C LEU A 174 11.14 -23.72 15.80
N TYR A 175 9.81 -23.79 15.96
CA TYR A 175 8.88 -23.43 14.90
C TYR A 175 9.00 -21.95 14.53
N THR A 176 8.94 -21.04 15.51
CA THR A 176 9.10 -19.61 15.28
C THR A 176 10.47 -19.27 14.68
N GLN A 177 11.53 -19.96 15.09
CA GLN A 177 12.87 -19.77 14.53
C GLN A 177 12.90 -20.03 13.01
N VAL A 178 12.30 -21.13 12.56
CA VAL A 178 12.26 -21.46 11.12
C VAL A 178 11.23 -20.59 10.38
N LEU A 179 10.08 -20.33 10.99
CA LEU A 179 9.00 -19.56 10.40
C LEU A 179 9.43 -18.13 10.04
N LYS A 180 10.11 -17.44 10.96
CA LYS A 180 10.52 -16.05 10.75
C LYS A 180 11.48 -15.91 9.56
N ASP A 181 12.34 -16.90 9.36
CA ASP A 181 13.27 -16.94 8.22
C ASP A 181 12.50 -17.26 6.93
N ALA A 182 11.60 -18.25 6.97
CA ALA A 182 10.77 -18.65 5.83
C ALA A 182 9.87 -17.51 5.32
N MET A 183 9.31 -16.68 6.20
CA MET A 183 8.52 -15.50 5.84
C MET A 183 9.29 -14.48 4.99
N THR A 184 10.62 -14.46 5.10
CA THR A 184 11.47 -13.53 4.34
C THR A 184 11.85 -14.06 2.96
N ILE A 185 11.62 -15.35 2.69
CA ILE A 185 11.92 -15.96 1.38
C ILE A 185 11.02 -15.31 0.32
N PRO A 186 11.61 -14.62 -0.67
CA PRO A 186 10.83 -13.92 -1.68
C PRO A 186 10.02 -14.88 -2.54
N ASN A 187 8.81 -14.45 -2.92
CA ASN A 187 7.94 -15.12 -3.89
C ASN A 187 7.53 -16.56 -3.52
N LEU A 188 7.68 -16.93 -2.24
CA LEU A 188 7.29 -18.24 -1.74
C LEU A 188 5.81 -18.25 -1.32
N LYS A 189 4.98 -19.04 -2.01
CA LYS A 189 3.55 -19.14 -1.68
C LYS A 189 3.38 -19.58 -0.23
N ILE A 190 2.40 -19.06 0.48
CA ILE A 190 2.22 -19.35 1.91
C ILE A 190 2.08 -20.86 2.20
N GLU A 191 1.40 -21.62 1.34
CA GLU A 191 1.30 -23.08 1.48
C GLU A 191 2.65 -23.77 1.30
N GLU A 192 3.47 -23.31 0.36
CA GLU A 192 4.82 -23.81 0.13
C GLU A 192 5.77 -23.39 1.26
N MET A 193 5.59 -22.18 1.80
CA MET A 193 6.30 -21.68 2.96
C MET A 193 6.01 -22.54 4.19
N PHE A 194 4.74 -22.84 4.49
CA PHE A 194 4.42 -23.71 5.63
C PHE A 194 4.93 -25.15 5.41
N LYS A 195 4.92 -25.66 4.18
CA LYS A 195 5.54 -26.95 3.86
C LYS A 195 7.05 -26.93 4.06
N TYR A 196 7.73 -25.84 3.68
CA TYR A 196 9.15 -25.64 3.93
C TYR A 196 9.44 -25.62 5.43
N VAL A 197 8.68 -24.83 6.20
CA VAL A 197 8.78 -24.77 7.67
C VAL A 197 8.62 -26.16 8.28
N ARG A 198 7.60 -26.94 7.86
CA ARG A 198 7.40 -28.30 8.35
C ARG A 198 8.62 -29.19 8.14
N ASN A 199 9.18 -29.19 6.94
CA ASN A 199 10.33 -30.04 6.60
C ASN A 199 11.57 -29.68 7.43
N GLU A 200 11.86 -28.39 7.56
CA GLU A 200 13.00 -27.90 8.35
C GLU A 200 12.81 -28.19 9.84
N VAL A 201 11.62 -27.95 10.39
CA VAL A 201 11.31 -28.25 11.80
C VAL A 201 11.44 -29.74 12.09
N SER A 202 10.89 -30.63 11.24
CA SER A 202 11.01 -32.09 11.39
C SER A 202 12.47 -32.55 11.31
N SER A 203 13.23 -32.02 10.35
CA SER A 203 14.64 -32.35 10.15
C SER A 203 15.50 -31.92 11.36
N ILE A 204 15.35 -30.67 11.81
CA ILE A 204 16.11 -30.12 12.93
C ILE A 204 15.71 -30.83 14.22
N SER A 205 14.43 -31.06 14.45
CA SER A 205 13.99 -31.68 15.71
C SER A 205 14.46 -33.13 15.83
N SER A 206 14.36 -33.89 14.74
CA SER A 206 14.79 -35.29 14.71
C SER A 206 16.30 -35.43 14.90
N SER A 207 17.08 -34.54 14.28
CA SER A 207 18.55 -34.55 14.37
C SER A 207 19.09 -34.00 15.69
N THR A 208 18.41 -33.03 16.31
CA THR A 208 18.89 -32.31 17.49
C THR A 208 18.31 -32.86 18.81
N TYR A 209 17.01 -33.16 18.83
CA TYR A 209 16.28 -33.57 20.03
C TYR A 209 15.90 -35.06 20.02
N GLY A 210 16.07 -35.76 18.88
CA GLY A 210 15.77 -37.19 18.75
C GLY A 210 14.28 -37.51 18.62
N GLU A 211 13.42 -36.49 18.59
CA GLU A 211 11.97 -36.61 18.39
C GLU A 211 11.51 -35.71 17.23
N GLU A 212 10.60 -36.23 16.41
CA GLU A 212 10.06 -35.51 15.26
C GLU A 212 8.94 -34.55 15.68
N GLN A 213 9.11 -33.25 15.40
CA GLN A 213 8.10 -32.23 15.52
C GLN A 213 7.52 -31.95 14.12
N LEU A 214 6.23 -32.25 13.93
CA LEU A 214 5.54 -32.03 12.66
C LEU A 214 4.53 -30.88 12.80
N SER A 215 4.77 -29.76 12.12
CA SER A 215 3.77 -28.69 12.01
C SER A 215 2.63 -29.07 11.06
N TRP A 216 1.46 -28.47 11.26
CA TRP A 216 0.27 -28.76 10.47
C TRP A 216 -0.46 -27.48 10.08
N GLU A 217 -1.14 -27.48 8.94
CA GLU A 217 -1.96 -26.36 8.49
C GLU A 217 -3.28 -26.83 7.90
N TYR A 218 -4.29 -25.99 8.05
CA TYR A 218 -5.55 -26.08 7.32
C TYR A 218 -5.65 -24.84 6.45
N SER A 219 -5.91 -25.00 5.15
CA SER A 219 -6.10 -23.88 4.22
C SER A 219 -7.46 -23.96 3.53
N SER A 220 -8.19 -22.84 3.55
CA SER A 220 -9.35 -22.55 2.71
C SER A 220 -9.08 -21.31 1.83
N LEU A 221 -7.80 -20.98 1.59
CA LEU A 221 -7.39 -19.85 0.77
C LEU A 221 -7.91 -20.01 -0.67
N VAL A 222 -8.38 -18.89 -1.23
CA VAL A 222 -8.98 -18.84 -2.58
C VAL A 222 -8.02 -18.24 -3.60
N GLY A 223 -6.91 -17.65 -3.15
CA GLY A 223 -5.85 -17.10 -3.99
C GLY A 223 -4.51 -17.19 -3.29
N ASP A 224 -3.44 -16.99 -4.06
CA ASP A 224 -2.08 -17.06 -3.54
C ASP A 224 -1.81 -15.91 -2.56
N PHE A 225 -1.05 -16.17 -1.49
CA PHE A 225 -0.48 -15.15 -0.61
C PHE A 225 1.04 -15.29 -0.52
N TYR A 226 1.76 -14.16 -0.46
CA TYR A 226 3.21 -14.10 -0.29
C TYR A 226 3.52 -13.10 0.83
N PHE A 227 4.35 -13.51 1.79
CA PHE A 227 4.85 -12.63 2.84
C PHE A 227 5.83 -11.61 2.28
N SER A 228 6.89 -12.11 1.63
CA SER A 228 7.91 -11.35 0.92
C SER A 228 7.72 -11.50 -0.60
N VAL A 229 7.83 -10.38 -1.33
CA VAL A 229 7.80 -10.35 -2.79
C VAL A 229 9.03 -9.59 -3.23
N GLU A 230 9.94 -10.26 -3.93
CA GLU A 230 11.01 -9.58 -4.67
C GLU A 230 10.63 -9.58 -6.15
N PRO A 231 10.71 -8.44 -6.84
CA PRO A 231 10.52 -8.44 -8.28
C PRO A 231 11.57 -9.36 -8.92
N TYR A 232 11.13 -10.26 -9.79
CA TYR A 232 12.06 -11.11 -10.54
C TYR A 232 13.00 -10.22 -11.37
N PRO A 233 14.31 -10.54 -11.45
CA PRO A 233 15.20 -9.85 -12.36
C PRO A 233 14.65 -9.99 -13.78
N VAL A 234 14.64 -8.89 -14.53
CA VAL A 234 14.14 -8.86 -15.91
C VAL A 234 14.79 -9.97 -16.71
N ASN A 235 13.97 -10.78 -17.38
CA ASN A 235 14.47 -11.82 -18.26
C ASN A 235 15.06 -11.18 -19.53
N TYR A 236 16.37 -10.88 -19.49
CA TYR A 236 17.11 -10.31 -20.62
C TYR A 236 17.36 -11.29 -21.78
N GLN A 237 16.76 -12.49 -21.77
CA GLN A 237 16.82 -13.40 -22.91
C GLN A 237 16.01 -12.89 -24.11
N TYR A 238 14.97 -12.10 -23.85
CA TYR A 238 14.15 -11.50 -24.90
C TYR A 238 14.68 -10.12 -25.26
N SER A 239 14.87 -9.88 -26.55
CA SER A 239 15.29 -8.58 -27.08
C SER A 239 14.16 -7.54 -27.03
N ASP A 240 14.54 -6.26 -27.04
CA ASP A 240 13.57 -5.16 -27.12
C ASP A 240 12.74 -5.25 -28.41
N GLU A 241 13.34 -5.72 -29.51
CA GLU A 241 12.65 -5.97 -30.78
C GLU A 241 11.55 -7.03 -30.64
N GLU A 242 11.84 -8.17 -30.02
CA GLU A 242 10.85 -9.24 -29.79
C GLU A 242 9.68 -8.76 -28.93
N ILE A 243 9.98 -8.02 -27.85
CA ILE A 243 8.97 -7.44 -26.97
C ILE A 243 8.12 -6.42 -27.73
N PHE A 244 8.77 -5.54 -28.52
CA PHE A 244 8.10 -4.52 -29.30
C PHE A 244 7.15 -5.12 -30.35
N GLU A 245 7.60 -6.13 -31.08
CA GLU A 245 6.79 -6.82 -32.10
C GLU A 245 5.57 -7.50 -31.47
N TYR A 246 5.78 -8.26 -30.38
CA TYR A 246 4.69 -8.94 -29.67
C TYR A 246 3.62 -7.96 -29.18
N ILE A 247 4.04 -6.90 -28.47
CA ILE A 247 3.12 -5.90 -27.93
C ILE A 247 2.39 -5.16 -29.06
N SER A 248 3.10 -4.84 -30.15
CA SER A 248 2.51 -4.18 -31.32
C SER A 248 1.47 -5.06 -32.02
N GLU A 249 1.70 -6.36 -32.12
CA GLU A 249 0.74 -7.32 -32.68
C GLU A 249 -0.50 -7.42 -31.79
N LYS A 250 -0.31 -7.61 -30.48
CA LYS A 250 -1.42 -7.67 -29.52
C LYS A 250 -2.25 -6.40 -29.52
N ARG A 251 -1.61 -5.23 -29.58
CA ARG A 251 -2.30 -3.94 -29.65
C ARG A 251 -3.23 -3.86 -30.87
N LYS A 252 -2.80 -4.33 -32.04
CA LYS A 252 -3.67 -4.40 -33.24
C LYS A 252 -4.88 -5.30 -33.00
N VAL A 253 -4.67 -6.48 -32.41
CA VAL A 253 -5.76 -7.42 -32.08
C VAL A 253 -6.80 -6.79 -31.14
N TYR A 254 -6.38 -6.01 -30.14
CA TYR A 254 -7.31 -5.35 -29.24
C TYR A 254 -8.00 -4.13 -29.88
N SER A 255 -7.31 -3.37 -30.74
CA SER A 255 -7.91 -2.28 -31.52
C SER A 255 -9.05 -2.76 -32.41
N ASP A 256 -8.88 -3.90 -33.09
CA ASP A 256 -9.90 -4.44 -34.00
C ASP A 256 -11.16 -4.95 -33.29
N LYS A 257 -11.09 -5.16 -31.97
CA LYS A 257 -12.22 -5.64 -31.16
C LYS A 257 -13.16 -4.54 -30.67
N ASN A 258 -12.96 -3.28 -31.08
CA ASN A 258 -13.72 -2.10 -30.61
C ASN A 258 -13.81 -2.03 -29.06
N LEU A 259 -12.70 -2.34 -28.39
CA LEU A 259 -12.62 -2.23 -26.94
C LEU A 259 -12.39 -0.79 -26.50
N ASP A 260 -12.60 -0.53 -25.21
CA ASP A 260 -12.26 0.75 -24.60
C ASP A 260 -10.75 1.03 -24.75
N ILE A 261 -10.39 2.31 -24.84
CA ILE A 261 -9.02 2.76 -25.11
C ILE A 261 -8.02 2.22 -24.08
N TYR A 262 -8.45 2.06 -22.82
CA TYR A 262 -7.60 1.48 -21.78
C TYR A 262 -7.28 0.00 -22.04
N ASP A 263 -8.22 -0.78 -22.60
CA ASP A 263 -7.95 -2.18 -22.93
C ASP A 263 -6.96 -2.31 -24.08
N ILE A 264 -7.09 -1.44 -25.09
CA ILE A 264 -6.19 -1.38 -26.24
C ILE A 264 -4.75 -1.11 -25.78
N GLU A 265 -4.58 -0.20 -24.81
CA GLU A 265 -3.27 0.15 -24.29
C GLU A 265 -2.73 -0.89 -23.28
N CYS A 266 -3.56 -1.41 -22.37
CA CYS A 266 -3.06 -2.16 -21.21
C CYS A 266 -2.99 -3.68 -21.42
N MET A 267 -3.97 -4.26 -22.12
CA MET A 267 -4.02 -5.72 -22.32
C MET A 267 -2.81 -6.30 -23.07
N PRO A 268 -2.18 -5.62 -24.05
CA PRO A 268 -0.93 -6.10 -24.64
C PRO A 268 0.19 -6.34 -23.63
N TYR A 269 0.30 -5.49 -22.60
CA TYR A 269 1.31 -5.64 -21.55
C TYR A 269 0.96 -6.74 -20.56
N VAL A 270 -0.32 -6.96 -20.27
CA VAL A 270 -0.81 -8.12 -19.50
C VAL A 270 -0.47 -9.42 -20.24
N ASP A 271 -0.74 -9.49 -21.54
CA ASP A 271 -0.41 -10.64 -22.37
C ASP A 271 1.11 -10.88 -22.40
N ALA A 272 1.91 -9.83 -22.55
CA ALA A 272 3.36 -9.91 -22.55
C ALA A 272 3.93 -10.34 -21.18
N TYR A 273 3.36 -9.87 -20.06
CA TYR A 273 3.71 -10.34 -18.72
C TYR A 273 3.42 -11.83 -18.57
N ASN A 274 2.25 -12.30 -19.01
CA ASN A 274 1.89 -13.72 -18.94
C ASN A 274 2.77 -14.61 -19.84
N GLN A 275 3.26 -14.06 -20.96
CA GLN A 275 4.11 -14.78 -21.91
C GLN A 275 5.58 -14.84 -21.48
N TYR A 276 6.13 -13.72 -21.00
CA TYR A 276 7.56 -13.55 -20.76
C TYR A 276 7.94 -13.51 -19.28
N HIS A 277 6.95 -13.35 -18.38
CA HIS A 277 7.14 -13.09 -16.95
C HIS A 277 8.08 -11.91 -16.66
N ILE A 278 8.08 -10.91 -17.56
CA ILE A 278 8.80 -9.65 -17.37
C ILE A 278 7.80 -8.64 -16.81
N PRO A 279 8.12 -7.93 -15.71
CA PRO A 279 7.23 -6.92 -15.14
C PRO A 279 6.85 -5.82 -16.15
N VAL A 280 5.71 -5.17 -15.92
CA VAL A 280 5.08 -4.22 -16.86
C VAL A 280 5.96 -2.99 -17.14
N ILE A 281 6.63 -2.40 -16.14
CA ILE A 281 7.52 -1.23 -16.34
C ILE A 281 8.69 -1.57 -17.27
N PRO A 282 9.46 -2.66 -17.05
CA PRO A 282 10.46 -3.11 -18.01
C PRO A 282 9.92 -3.40 -19.42
N LEU A 283 8.74 -4.04 -19.54
CA LEU A 283 8.10 -4.26 -20.85
C LEU A 283 7.78 -2.93 -21.56
N LEU A 284 7.26 -1.97 -20.81
CA LEU A 284 6.99 -0.63 -21.29
C LEU A 284 8.25 0.08 -21.76
N ARG A 285 9.32 -0.02 -20.97
CA ARG A 285 10.62 0.57 -21.29
C ARG A 285 11.18 -0.01 -22.59
N ALA A 286 11.21 -1.34 -22.71
CA ALA A 286 11.66 -2.03 -23.92
C ALA A 286 10.85 -1.61 -25.16
N TYR A 287 9.52 -1.63 -25.06
CA TYR A 287 8.63 -1.15 -26.12
C TYR A 287 8.92 0.31 -26.50
N SER A 288 9.03 1.18 -25.50
CA SER A 288 9.20 2.63 -25.68
C SER A 288 10.55 2.98 -26.29
N ARG A 289 11.63 2.27 -25.96
CA ARG A 289 12.94 2.47 -26.61
C ARG A 289 12.85 2.32 -28.11
N ILE A 290 12.19 1.26 -28.59
CA ILE A 290 12.02 1.00 -30.03
C ILE A 290 11.04 2.00 -30.65
N ASP A 291 9.88 2.25 -30.01
CA ASP A 291 8.89 3.22 -30.52
C ASP A 291 9.47 4.63 -30.65
N TYR A 292 10.16 5.12 -29.62
CA TYR A 292 10.80 6.42 -29.63
C TYR A 292 11.93 6.51 -30.64
N LYS A 293 12.78 5.48 -30.74
CA LYS A 293 13.83 5.41 -31.76
C LYS A 293 13.24 5.47 -33.17
N ASN A 294 12.13 4.76 -33.43
CA ASN A 294 11.42 4.79 -34.71
C ASN A 294 10.83 6.17 -35.03
N LYS A 295 10.48 6.96 -34.01
CA LYS A 295 10.02 8.34 -34.12
C LYS A 295 11.15 9.38 -34.15
N GLY A 296 12.41 8.94 -34.10
CA GLY A 296 13.59 9.81 -34.13
C GLY A 296 13.97 10.42 -32.77
N PHE A 297 13.38 9.93 -31.67
CA PHE A 297 13.72 10.36 -30.31
C PHE A 297 14.74 9.41 -29.67
N GLN A 298 15.61 9.97 -28.82
CA GLN A 298 16.55 9.22 -27.99
C GLN A 298 16.42 9.71 -26.56
N PHE A 299 15.92 8.84 -25.68
CA PHE A 299 15.76 9.11 -24.26
C PHE A 299 16.56 8.09 -23.46
N SER A 300 17.08 8.53 -22.30
CA SER A 300 17.65 7.61 -21.32
C SER A 300 16.54 6.76 -20.68
N ASP A 301 16.89 5.60 -20.17
CA ASP A 301 15.93 4.69 -19.55
C ASP A 301 15.13 5.33 -18.38
N PRO A 302 15.74 6.11 -17.47
CA PRO A 302 14.98 6.83 -16.43
C PRO A 302 13.98 7.84 -17.02
N THR A 303 14.32 8.50 -18.12
CA THR A 303 13.40 9.42 -18.82
C THR A 303 12.24 8.67 -19.44
N ILE A 304 12.49 7.52 -20.06
CA ILE A 304 11.44 6.63 -20.59
C ILE A 304 10.51 6.18 -19.47
N ASP A 305 11.06 5.72 -18.35
CA ASP A 305 10.28 5.30 -17.18
C ASP A 305 9.41 6.42 -16.63
N GLN A 306 9.94 7.63 -16.52
CA GLN A 306 9.17 8.76 -16.02
C GLN A 306 8.06 9.19 -16.98
N LEU A 307 8.33 9.18 -18.29
CA LEU A 307 7.30 9.41 -19.31
C LEU A 307 6.20 8.35 -19.19
N ASN A 308 6.59 7.08 -19.11
CA ASN A 308 5.66 5.96 -18.96
C ASN A 308 4.89 6.02 -17.64
N TYR A 309 5.51 6.43 -16.53
CA TYR A 309 4.83 6.55 -15.23
C TYR A 309 3.62 7.49 -15.29
N ASN A 310 3.78 8.64 -15.95
CA ASN A 310 2.68 9.58 -16.15
C ASN A 310 1.55 8.93 -16.97
N TYR A 311 1.86 8.05 -17.93
CA TYR A 311 0.86 7.24 -18.63
C TYR A 311 0.26 6.14 -17.74
N ILE A 312 1.07 5.40 -16.96
CA ILE A 312 0.63 4.32 -16.06
C ILE A 312 -0.40 4.82 -15.04
N SER A 313 -0.24 6.05 -14.52
CA SER A 313 -1.19 6.65 -13.57
C SER A 313 -2.63 6.73 -14.13
N SER A 314 -2.80 6.67 -15.45
CA SER A 314 -4.09 6.73 -16.14
C SER A 314 -4.63 5.37 -16.60
N TRP A 315 -3.87 4.29 -16.46
CA TRP A 315 -4.06 3.04 -17.22
C TRP A 315 -4.98 1.99 -16.58
N GLY A 316 -5.78 2.33 -15.58
CA GLY A 316 -6.77 1.40 -15.03
C GLY A 316 -6.20 0.14 -14.34
N PHE A 317 -4.87 -0.02 -14.26
CA PHE A 317 -4.22 -0.95 -13.34
C PHE A 317 -4.52 -0.54 -11.91
N ARG A 318 -4.85 -1.50 -11.06
CA ARG A 318 -5.24 -1.28 -9.66
C ARG A 318 -4.46 -2.19 -8.76
N GLN A 319 -4.02 -1.65 -7.62
CA GLN A 319 -3.42 -2.45 -6.58
C GLN A 319 -4.53 -3.10 -5.73
N LYS A 320 -4.39 -4.39 -5.45
CA LYS A 320 -5.28 -5.16 -4.58
C LYS A 320 -4.45 -6.13 -3.75
N HIS A 321 -4.51 -6.04 -2.42
CA HIS A 321 -3.71 -6.85 -1.48
C HIS A 321 -2.19 -6.74 -1.74
N GLY A 322 -1.71 -5.53 -2.06
CA GLY A 322 -0.30 -5.30 -2.39
C GLY A 322 0.16 -5.82 -3.76
N ARG A 323 -0.74 -6.34 -4.60
CA ARG A 323 -0.44 -6.84 -5.95
C ARG A 323 -1.13 -6.01 -7.02
N TRP A 324 -0.52 -5.93 -8.20
CA TRP A 324 -1.08 -5.18 -9.31
C TRP A 324 -1.97 -6.06 -10.18
N TYR A 325 -3.10 -5.48 -10.59
CA TYR A 325 -4.05 -6.13 -11.48
C TYR A 325 -4.48 -5.17 -12.57
N TYR A 326 -4.71 -5.69 -13.76
CA TYR A 326 -5.56 -5.05 -14.75
C TYR A 326 -6.83 -5.87 -14.92
N LYS A 327 -7.97 -5.28 -14.52
CA LYS A 327 -9.23 -6.01 -14.31
C LYS A 327 -8.99 -7.20 -13.35
N ASP A 328 -9.12 -8.43 -13.84
CA ASP A 328 -8.93 -9.64 -13.05
C ASP A 328 -7.57 -10.33 -13.30
N ASN A 329 -6.70 -9.73 -14.13
CA ASN A 329 -5.40 -10.31 -14.47
C ASN A 329 -4.31 -9.78 -13.53
N TYR A 330 -3.63 -10.67 -12.83
CA TYR A 330 -2.46 -10.33 -12.02
C TYR A 330 -1.28 -9.95 -12.92
N VAL A 331 -0.55 -8.92 -12.52
CA VAL A 331 0.73 -8.53 -13.12
C VAL A 331 1.71 -8.08 -12.04
N GLU A 332 3.00 -8.16 -12.34
CA GLU A 332 4.03 -7.41 -11.61
C GLU A 332 4.32 -6.10 -12.33
N MET A 333 4.35 -4.99 -11.61
CA MET A 333 4.74 -3.71 -12.22
C MET A 333 6.25 -3.60 -12.37
N GLY A 334 7.03 -4.08 -11.40
CA GLY A 334 8.46 -3.81 -11.31
C GLY A 334 8.72 -2.40 -10.79
N ASP A 335 10.00 -2.05 -10.65
CA ASP A 335 10.42 -0.76 -10.11
C ASP A 335 10.80 0.21 -11.23
N LEU A 336 10.51 1.49 -11.00
CA LEU A 336 11.07 2.58 -11.79
C LEU A 336 12.57 2.69 -11.52
N LEU A 337 13.34 3.02 -12.55
CA LEU A 337 14.73 3.39 -12.35
C LEU A 337 14.84 4.67 -11.51
N PRO A 338 15.90 4.82 -10.71
CA PRO A 338 16.15 6.07 -9.99
C PRO A 338 16.28 7.23 -10.98
N LEU A 339 15.79 8.40 -10.57
CA LEU A 339 15.93 9.63 -11.36
C LEU A 339 17.42 9.86 -11.66
N SER A 340 17.73 10.06 -12.95
CA SER A 340 19.06 10.43 -13.39
C SER A 340 19.39 11.87 -12.97
N GLU A 341 20.68 12.21 -12.95
CA GLU A 341 21.15 13.58 -12.72
C GLU A 341 20.55 14.59 -13.72
N GLU A 342 20.25 14.13 -14.94
CA GLU A 342 19.56 14.90 -15.98
C GLU A 342 18.14 15.34 -15.55
N LEU A 343 17.43 14.45 -14.85
CA LEU A 343 16.03 14.65 -14.44
C LEU A 343 15.90 15.26 -13.05
N ALA A 344 16.96 15.26 -12.25
CA ALA A 344 16.93 15.80 -10.90
C ALA A 344 16.64 17.32 -10.88
N PRO A 345 16.03 17.85 -9.80
CA PRO A 345 15.93 19.30 -9.60
C PRO A 345 17.32 19.92 -9.62
N LYS A 346 17.48 21.00 -10.39
CA LYS A 346 18.72 21.79 -10.41
C LYS A 346 18.54 23.02 -9.52
N ASP A 347 19.59 23.40 -8.80
CA ASP A 347 19.61 24.66 -8.05
C ASP A 347 19.40 25.86 -9.00
N PRO A 348 18.88 26.99 -8.53
CA PRO A 348 18.84 28.21 -9.33
C PRO A 348 20.23 28.61 -9.84
N GLU A 349 20.28 29.26 -11.00
CA GLU A 349 21.51 29.91 -11.46
C GLU A 349 21.96 30.98 -10.45
N GLU A 350 23.28 31.17 -10.34
CA GLU A 350 23.87 32.06 -9.35
C GLU A 350 23.28 33.48 -9.47
N GLY A 351 22.70 33.98 -8.37
CA GLY A 351 22.08 35.30 -8.31
C GLY A 351 20.72 35.44 -9.03
N ARG A 352 20.18 34.38 -9.63
CA ARG A 352 18.93 34.41 -10.41
C ARG A 352 17.73 33.78 -9.69
N ALA A 353 17.87 33.35 -8.44
CA ALA A 353 16.80 32.73 -7.68
C ALA A 353 15.60 33.69 -7.48
N LEU A 354 14.42 33.25 -7.93
CA LEU A 354 13.16 34.01 -7.90
C LEU A 354 12.10 33.29 -7.06
N LYS A 355 11.79 33.83 -5.87
CA LYS A 355 10.72 33.30 -5.02
C LYS A 355 9.36 33.78 -5.52
N ILE A 356 8.52 32.90 -6.03
CA ILE A 356 7.18 33.25 -6.53
C ILE A 356 6.23 33.54 -5.36
N LYS A 357 5.51 34.66 -5.48
CA LYS A 357 4.47 35.12 -4.56
C LYS A 357 3.28 35.64 -5.37
N ALA A 358 2.08 35.29 -4.94
CA ALA A 358 0.85 35.83 -5.48
C ALA A 358 -0.16 36.08 -4.35
N SER A 359 -1.05 37.05 -4.54
CA SER A 359 -2.24 37.27 -3.73
C SER A 359 -3.45 37.38 -4.64
N LEU A 360 -4.59 36.88 -4.17
CA LEU A 360 -5.84 36.82 -4.92
C LEU A 360 -6.85 37.81 -4.32
N ASP A 361 -7.44 38.61 -5.18
CA ASP A 361 -8.64 39.39 -4.91
C ASP A 361 -9.77 38.89 -5.83
N ASP A 362 -11.02 38.97 -5.38
CA ASP A 362 -12.19 38.61 -6.16
C ASP A 362 -13.14 39.79 -6.37
N GLU A 363 -13.90 39.72 -7.46
CA GLU A 363 -15.03 40.60 -7.73
C GLU A 363 -16.24 39.76 -8.13
N LEU A 364 -17.32 39.88 -7.34
CA LEU A 364 -18.59 39.22 -7.63
C LEU A 364 -19.63 40.23 -8.10
N TYR A 365 -20.14 40.06 -9.32
CA TYR A 365 -21.18 40.90 -9.90
C TYR A 365 -22.21 40.07 -10.65
N GLY A 366 -23.48 40.18 -10.24
CA GLY A 366 -24.58 39.44 -10.86
C GLY A 366 -24.34 37.93 -10.88
N GLY A 367 -23.87 37.35 -9.77
CA GLY A 367 -23.60 35.92 -9.63
C GLY A 367 -22.42 35.38 -10.46
N ARG A 368 -21.69 36.27 -11.15
CA ARG A 368 -20.46 35.94 -11.89
C ARG A 368 -19.25 36.37 -11.07
N LEU A 369 -18.17 35.62 -11.22
CA LEU A 369 -16.96 35.82 -10.43
C LEU A 369 -15.76 36.13 -11.33
N MET A 370 -15.02 37.18 -10.98
CA MET A 370 -13.75 37.55 -11.60
C MET A 370 -12.66 37.53 -10.53
N PHE A 371 -11.45 37.18 -10.92
CA PHE A 371 -10.29 37.15 -10.04
C PHE A 371 -9.20 38.10 -10.54
N ARG A 372 -8.72 38.96 -9.65
CA ARG A 372 -7.52 39.78 -9.86
C ARG A 372 -6.39 39.21 -9.03
N VAL A 373 -5.27 38.93 -9.67
CA VAL A 373 -4.09 38.36 -9.03
C VAL A 373 -2.96 39.37 -9.06
N SER A 374 -2.41 39.70 -7.91
CA SER A 374 -1.17 40.47 -7.79
C SER A 374 -0.01 39.51 -7.54
N SER A 375 1.05 39.56 -8.34
CA SER A 375 2.17 38.62 -8.25
C SER A 375 3.50 39.22 -8.70
N ASN A 376 4.60 38.56 -8.36
CA ASN A 376 5.92 38.88 -8.92
C ASN A 376 6.29 38.00 -10.12
N ILE A 377 5.30 37.38 -10.79
CA ILE A 377 5.53 36.58 -11.99
C ILE A 377 5.96 37.51 -13.14
N PRO A 378 7.04 37.20 -13.89
CA PRO A 378 7.57 38.07 -14.94
C PRO A 378 6.55 38.45 -16.00
N ASN A 379 6.70 39.65 -16.54
CA ASN A 379 5.84 40.17 -17.60
C ASN A 379 5.85 39.25 -18.83
N GLY A 380 4.71 39.14 -19.51
CA GLY A 380 4.55 38.29 -20.69
C GLY A 380 4.44 36.80 -20.37
N THR A 381 4.49 36.39 -19.09
CA THR A 381 4.26 34.99 -18.70
C THR A 381 2.80 34.60 -18.97
N PRO A 382 2.54 33.59 -19.82
CA PRO A 382 1.19 33.08 -20.02
C PRO A 382 0.71 32.36 -18.77
N ILE A 383 -0.52 32.67 -18.34
CA ILE A 383 -1.15 32.11 -17.15
C ILE A 383 -2.47 31.44 -17.54
N LEU A 384 -2.72 30.27 -16.98
CA LEU A 384 -4.00 29.59 -17.07
C LEU A 384 -4.69 29.64 -15.71
N LEU A 385 -5.89 30.18 -15.67
CA LEU A 385 -6.76 30.14 -14.49
C LEU A 385 -7.85 29.11 -14.73
N THR A 386 -7.95 28.12 -13.84
CA THR A 386 -8.92 27.02 -13.91
C THR A 386 -9.80 27.06 -12.68
N LEU A 387 -11.10 27.31 -12.85
CA LEU A 387 -12.09 27.23 -11.78
C LEU A 387 -12.83 25.90 -11.85
N LYS A 388 -12.84 25.14 -10.75
CA LYS A 388 -13.52 23.85 -10.63
C LYS A 388 -14.47 23.83 -9.45
N GLY A 389 -15.66 23.28 -9.63
CA GLY A 389 -16.65 23.03 -8.59
C GLY A 389 -17.43 21.76 -8.87
N ILE A 390 -18.45 21.47 -8.08
CA ILE A 390 -19.30 20.28 -8.29
C ILE A 390 -20.01 20.42 -9.65
N ASN A 391 -19.69 19.51 -10.58
CA ASN A 391 -20.19 19.52 -11.96
C ASN A 391 -19.91 20.82 -12.73
N TYR A 392 -18.88 21.57 -12.34
CA TYR A 392 -18.47 22.82 -13.00
C TYR A 392 -16.97 22.83 -13.26
N GLN A 393 -16.57 23.17 -14.47
CA GLN A 393 -15.18 23.44 -14.81
C GLN A 393 -15.11 24.49 -15.92
N ALA A 394 -14.30 25.52 -15.70
CA ALA A 394 -14.03 26.55 -16.70
C ALA A 394 -12.56 26.98 -16.63
N GLN A 395 -12.03 27.48 -17.75
CA GLN A 395 -10.65 27.92 -17.86
C GLN A 395 -10.55 29.21 -18.68
N CYS A 396 -9.69 30.13 -18.26
CA CYS A 396 -9.34 31.31 -19.05
C CYS A 396 -7.81 31.51 -19.08
N LYS A 397 -7.33 32.14 -20.15
CA LYS A 397 -5.92 32.50 -20.31
C LYS A 397 -5.73 33.97 -19.98
N ALA A 398 -4.66 34.28 -19.26
CA ALA A 398 -4.23 35.64 -18.95
C ALA A 398 -2.72 35.77 -19.19
N PHE A 399 -2.20 36.98 -19.10
CA PHE A 399 -0.76 37.26 -19.15
C PHE A 399 -0.39 38.12 -17.95
N SER A 400 0.74 37.82 -17.31
CA SER A 400 1.27 38.69 -16.27
C SER A 400 1.75 40.00 -16.90
N GLU A 401 1.20 41.12 -16.45
CA GLU A 401 1.61 42.45 -16.87
C GLU A 401 1.68 43.39 -15.67
N ASN A 402 2.85 44.02 -15.49
CA ASN A 402 3.12 44.97 -14.40
C ASN A 402 2.83 44.42 -13.00
N GLY A 403 3.04 43.11 -12.82
CA GLY A 403 2.82 42.41 -11.55
C GLY A 403 1.35 42.08 -11.26
N THR A 404 0.47 42.17 -12.26
CA THR A 404 -0.95 41.81 -12.11
C THR A 404 -1.47 41.03 -13.31
N PHE A 405 -2.52 40.24 -13.10
CA PHE A 405 -3.33 39.64 -14.17
C PHE A 405 -4.75 39.35 -13.68
N GLU A 406 -5.70 39.35 -14.61
CA GLU A 406 -7.13 39.20 -14.32
C GLU A 406 -7.71 38.01 -15.07
N SER A 407 -8.71 37.36 -14.47
CA SER A 407 -9.51 36.34 -15.15
C SER A 407 -10.60 36.97 -16.00
N GLU A 408 -11.12 36.21 -16.96
CA GLU A 408 -12.46 36.50 -17.48
C GLU A 408 -13.53 36.23 -16.40
N TRP A 409 -14.75 36.71 -16.62
CA TRP A 409 -15.88 36.41 -15.75
C TRP A 409 -16.30 34.95 -15.85
N PHE A 410 -16.17 34.21 -14.75
CA PHE A 410 -16.68 32.86 -14.63
C PHE A 410 -18.20 32.86 -14.40
N SER A 411 -18.90 32.01 -15.16
CA SER A 411 -20.36 31.82 -15.12
C SER A 411 -20.73 30.38 -15.47
N ASP A 412 -21.96 29.95 -15.15
CA ASP A 412 -22.53 28.65 -15.54
C ASP A 412 -23.41 28.81 -16.79
N HIS A 413 -22.81 28.61 -17.97
CA HIS A 413 -23.45 28.83 -19.27
C HIS A 413 -24.11 30.22 -19.41
N GLY A 414 -23.47 31.26 -18.86
CA GLY A 414 -23.96 32.64 -18.85
C GLY A 414 -24.86 33.01 -17.67
N ASN A 415 -25.25 32.03 -16.84
CA ASN A 415 -25.98 32.21 -15.59
C ASN A 415 -25.03 32.31 -14.38
N ASP A 416 -25.61 32.65 -13.24
CA ASP A 416 -24.93 32.74 -11.94
C ASP A 416 -24.28 31.41 -11.56
N LEU A 417 -23.10 31.49 -10.95
CA LEU A 417 -22.49 30.34 -10.30
C LEU A 417 -23.33 29.91 -9.10
N LYS A 418 -23.49 28.60 -8.93
CA LYS A 418 -24.23 28.05 -7.78
C LYS A 418 -23.45 28.29 -6.49
N ALA A 419 -24.18 28.44 -5.38
CA ALA A 419 -23.54 28.45 -4.08
C ALA A 419 -22.84 27.11 -3.83
N GLY A 420 -21.63 27.15 -3.26
CA GLY A 420 -20.82 25.97 -3.03
C GLY A 420 -19.34 26.25 -2.95
N PHE A 421 -18.56 25.18 -2.82
CA PHE A 421 -17.11 25.23 -2.79
C PHE A 421 -16.53 25.04 -4.19
N TYR A 422 -15.59 25.91 -4.53
CA TYR A 422 -14.84 25.92 -5.77
C TYR A 422 -13.35 25.95 -5.47
N THR A 423 -12.54 25.55 -6.45
CA THR A 423 -11.09 25.65 -6.43
C THR A 423 -10.63 26.43 -7.65
N LEU A 424 -9.90 27.52 -7.41
CA LEU A 424 -9.20 28.27 -8.43
C LEU A 424 -7.75 27.79 -8.47
N GLN A 425 -7.34 27.23 -9.60
CA GLN A 425 -5.96 26.85 -9.86
C GLN A 425 -5.35 27.81 -10.88
N ILE A 426 -4.24 28.44 -10.51
CA ILE A 426 -3.43 29.29 -11.36
C ILE A 426 -2.18 28.50 -11.74
N SER A 427 -1.96 28.27 -13.03
CA SER A 427 -0.81 27.54 -13.52
C SER A 427 -0.11 28.22 -14.69
N CYS A 428 1.18 27.95 -14.81
CA CYS A 428 2.02 28.40 -15.91
C CYS A 428 2.34 27.21 -16.83
N PRO A 429 2.39 27.39 -18.16
CA PRO A 429 2.89 26.38 -19.08
C PRO A 429 4.33 25.95 -18.77
N VAL A 430 4.67 24.74 -19.23
CA VAL A 430 6.02 24.17 -19.07
C VAL A 430 7.06 24.96 -19.87
N TYR A 431 8.33 24.92 -19.43
CA TYR A 431 9.44 25.72 -19.96
C TYR A 431 9.46 25.85 -21.50
N ASN A 432 9.30 24.74 -22.23
CA ASN A 432 9.38 24.72 -23.70
C ASN A 432 8.33 25.60 -24.40
N VAL A 433 7.19 25.84 -23.75
CA VAL A 433 6.07 26.61 -24.29
C VAL A 433 6.19 28.10 -23.96
N LEU A 434 7.09 28.47 -23.03
CA LEU A 434 7.24 29.85 -22.59
C LEU A 434 7.88 30.74 -23.66
N PRO A 435 7.54 32.05 -23.70
CA PRO A 435 8.26 33.03 -24.49
C PRO A 435 9.73 33.11 -24.09
N ASP A 436 10.63 33.41 -25.04
CA ASP A 436 12.08 33.42 -24.81
C ASP A 436 12.50 34.41 -23.72
N GLU A 437 11.83 35.56 -23.61
CA GLU A 437 12.06 36.55 -22.56
C GLU A 437 11.76 35.98 -21.16
N VAL A 438 10.73 35.14 -21.04
CA VAL A 438 10.37 34.48 -19.78
C VAL A 438 11.32 33.33 -19.49
N LYS A 439 11.73 32.58 -20.52
CA LYS A 439 12.72 31.50 -20.39
C LYS A 439 14.05 31.99 -19.84
N ASP A 440 14.54 33.16 -20.27
CA ASP A 440 15.80 33.72 -19.76
C ASP A 440 15.73 34.01 -18.25
N VAL A 441 14.57 34.50 -17.78
CA VAL A 441 14.36 34.76 -16.34
C VAL A 441 14.19 33.45 -15.56
N PHE A 442 13.36 32.54 -16.05
CA PHE A 442 13.06 31.28 -15.38
C PHE A 442 14.21 30.27 -15.42
N GLY A 443 15.14 30.43 -16.35
CA GLY A 443 16.24 29.50 -16.57
C GLY A 443 15.77 28.16 -17.13
N GLU A 444 16.73 27.33 -17.56
CA GLU A 444 16.45 26.01 -18.11
C GLU A 444 15.52 25.20 -17.20
N ARG A 445 14.43 24.63 -17.77
CA ARG A 445 13.43 23.84 -17.03
C ARG A 445 12.85 24.60 -15.83
N ASN A 446 12.78 25.93 -15.93
CA ASN A 446 12.31 26.84 -14.91
C ASN A 446 13.08 26.76 -13.57
N ARG A 447 14.35 26.33 -13.57
CA ARG A 447 15.14 26.11 -12.35
C ARG A 447 15.29 27.33 -11.43
N ASN A 448 15.12 28.55 -11.95
CA ASN A 448 15.30 29.77 -11.18
C ASN A 448 14.10 30.10 -10.27
N ILE A 449 12.91 29.55 -10.53
CA ILE A 449 11.72 29.81 -9.70
C ILE A 449 11.59 28.83 -8.53
N TYR A 450 11.17 29.33 -7.36
CA TYR A 450 10.92 28.51 -6.17
C TYR A 450 9.86 29.14 -5.25
N GLY A 451 9.43 28.41 -4.22
CA GLY A 451 8.50 28.88 -3.19
C GLY A 451 7.21 28.05 -3.10
N PRO A 452 6.27 28.44 -2.21
CA PRO A 452 5.06 27.65 -1.92
C PRO A 452 4.16 27.37 -3.14
N GLY A 453 4.18 28.26 -4.14
CA GLY A 453 3.45 28.11 -5.39
C GLY A 453 4.20 27.47 -6.54
N VAL A 454 5.38 26.89 -6.30
CA VAL A 454 6.19 26.22 -7.31
C VAL A 454 6.28 24.74 -6.97
N LYS A 455 5.95 23.90 -7.95
CA LYS A 455 6.08 22.44 -7.88
C LYS A 455 7.14 21.97 -8.85
N PHE A 456 7.65 20.78 -8.64
CA PHE A 456 8.62 20.14 -9.52
C PHE A 456 8.02 18.90 -10.17
N ASP A 457 8.25 18.75 -11.47
CA ASP A 457 7.98 17.53 -12.23
C ASP A 457 9.28 17.08 -12.93
N PRO A 458 9.68 15.80 -12.86
CA PRO A 458 10.98 15.38 -13.35
C PRO A 458 11.17 15.51 -14.87
N ILE A 459 10.11 15.65 -15.66
CA ILE A 459 10.21 15.91 -17.11
C ILE A 459 10.18 17.41 -17.39
N SER A 460 9.14 18.10 -16.91
CA SER A 460 8.86 19.49 -17.26
C SER A 460 9.62 20.52 -16.42
N GLY A 461 10.23 20.09 -15.31
CA GLY A 461 10.99 20.94 -14.40
C GLY A 461 10.11 21.62 -13.37
N ASN A 462 10.53 22.79 -12.91
CA ASN A 462 9.70 23.59 -12.01
C ASN A 462 8.50 24.17 -12.77
N TYR A 463 7.36 24.28 -12.12
CA TYR A 463 6.20 24.95 -12.69
C TYR A 463 5.38 25.64 -11.60
N ILE A 464 4.73 26.73 -11.98
CA ILE A 464 3.87 27.49 -11.07
C ILE A 464 2.52 26.76 -10.99
N CYS A 465 2.09 26.45 -9.78
CA CYS A 465 0.79 25.88 -9.47
C CYS A 465 0.29 26.44 -8.14
N ILE A 466 -0.53 27.47 -8.22
CA ILE A 466 -1.13 28.15 -7.08
C ILE A 466 -2.60 27.77 -6.99
N ALA A 467 -3.08 27.46 -5.80
CA ALA A 467 -4.46 27.01 -5.59
C ALA A 467 -5.12 27.81 -4.46
N TYR A 468 -6.35 28.25 -4.71
CA TYR A 468 -7.22 28.91 -3.74
C TYR A 468 -8.55 28.17 -3.66
N GLY A 469 -9.09 28.03 -2.45
CA GLY A 469 -10.44 27.57 -2.19
C GLY A 469 -11.36 28.77 -2.21
N ILE A 470 -12.50 28.66 -2.88
CA ILE A 470 -13.46 29.74 -3.02
C ILE A 470 -14.81 29.23 -2.53
N VAL A 471 -15.37 29.86 -1.51
CA VAL A 471 -16.71 29.54 -1.02
C VAL A 471 -17.68 30.61 -1.51
N ILE A 472 -18.61 30.22 -2.37
CA ILE A 472 -19.66 31.12 -2.87
C ILE A 472 -20.91 30.94 -2.00
N HIS A 473 -21.33 32.03 -1.34
CA HIS A 473 -22.56 32.10 -0.56
C HIS A 473 -23.40 33.29 -1.03
N PHE A 474 -24.52 33.01 -1.70
CA PHE A 474 -25.40 34.03 -2.27
C PHE A 474 -24.64 35.02 -3.19
N ASN A 475 -24.36 36.24 -2.69
CA ASN A 475 -23.67 37.31 -3.40
C ASN A 475 -22.31 37.68 -2.77
N THR A 476 -21.70 36.76 -2.03
CA THR A 476 -20.33 36.94 -1.48
C THR A 476 -19.49 35.72 -1.82
N ALA A 477 -18.21 35.95 -2.15
CA ALA A 477 -17.20 34.92 -2.22
C ALA A 477 -16.21 35.09 -1.08
N GLU A 478 -15.80 33.98 -0.48
CA GLU A 478 -14.75 33.92 0.53
C GLU A 478 -13.56 33.15 -0.04
N ILE A 479 -12.36 33.75 0.04
CA ILE A 479 -11.12 33.16 -0.44
C ILE A 479 -10.39 32.47 0.71
N ILE A 480 -9.99 31.23 0.48
CA ILE A 480 -9.16 30.41 1.35
C ILE A 480 -7.84 30.13 0.62
N ASP A 481 -6.72 30.57 1.18
CA ASP A 481 -5.40 30.23 0.64
C ASP A 481 -5.07 28.77 0.94
N LEU A 482 -5.00 27.93 -0.09
CA LEU A 482 -4.71 26.50 0.04
C LEU A 482 -3.20 26.20 0.00
N GLN A 483 -2.35 27.22 -0.05
CA GLN A 483 -0.90 27.07 -0.05
C GLN A 483 -0.28 27.03 1.35
N GLN A 484 -1.03 27.45 2.38
CA GLN A 484 -0.55 27.41 3.76
C GLN A 484 -0.63 25.98 4.29
N SER A 485 0.45 25.52 4.92
CA SER A 485 0.42 24.24 5.61
C SER A 485 -0.53 24.34 6.80
N ILE A 486 -1.23 23.25 7.16
CA ILE A 486 -2.08 23.21 8.36
C ILE A 486 -1.26 23.58 9.63
N SER A 487 0.05 23.32 9.62
CA SER A 487 0.99 23.73 10.67
C SER A 487 1.25 25.23 10.78
N ASP A 488 0.93 26.03 9.76
CA ASP A 488 1.07 27.49 9.79
C ASP A 488 -0.22 28.20 10.23
N LEU A 489 -1.33 27.45 10.35
CA LEU A 489 -2.67 27.91 10.74
C LEU A 489 -3.03 27.62 12.21
N LEU A 490 -2.17 26.88 12.92
CA LEU A 490 -2.24 26.56 14.35
C LEU A 490 -1.07 27.22 15.09
#